data_AF-A0A7C2R101-F1
#
_entry.id   AF-A0A7C2R101-F1
#
_cell.length_a   1.000
_cell.length_b   1.000
_cell.length_c   1.000
_cell.angle_alpha   90.00
_cell.angle_beta   90.00
_cell.angle_gamma   90.00
#
_symmetry.space_group_name_H-M   'P 1'
#
loop_
_entity.id
_entity.type
_entity.pdbx_description
1 polymer ?
#
loop_
_entity_poly.entity_id
_entity_poly.type
_entity_poly.pdbx_seq_one_letter_code
_entity_poly.pdbx_strand_id
1 'polypeptide(L)'
;MKRIALILAAVVTLAPAAAHSEHEEGWTTRVAGYNSDGSPRFVRVYCRSDGRCFRPRRYARPRPHRDGTRVYGYVRRESDEGGHCREIRRAVGDQHLTVDGAKKAANDAWAGTVRFHLGEKFMDLANAKHIVYTCSRSSIKEGGVTTLGQTLTRCEIEAQPCHPPRHLEANDK
;
A
#
# COMPACT_ATOMS: atom_id res chain seq x y z
N MET A 1 -29.06 -60.07 -87.19
CA MET A 1 -30.09 -59.01 -87.28
C MET A 1 -31.20 -59.29 -86.27
N LYS A 2 -31.23 -58.58 -85.14
CA LYS A 2 -32.41 -57.95 -84.51
C LYS A 2 -32.02 -57.45 -83.11
N ARG A 3 -32.26 -56.16 -82.91
CA ARG A 3 -32.10 -55.37 -81.69
C ARG A 3 -33.24 -55.70 -80.72
N ILE A 4 -33.00 -55.53 -79.41
CA ILE A 4 -33.87 -55.05 -78.30
C ILE A 4 -32.94 -55.10 -77.07
N ALA A 5 -32.17 -54.06 -76.71
CA ALA A 5 -32.54 -52.88 -75.93
C ALA A 5 -33.33 -53.20 -74.65
N LEU A 6 -32.74 -53.00 -73.46
CA LEU A 6 -33.44 -52.61 -72.23
C LEU A 6 -32.43 -52.18 -71.13
N ILE A 7 -32.40 -50.86 -70.90
CA ILE A 7 -32.47 -50.14 -69.60
C ILE A 7 -31.32 -50.24 -68.57
N LEU A 8 -30.64 -49.09 -68.44
CA LEU A 8 -30.26 -48.34 -67.23
C LEU A 8 -30.12 -49.08 -65.89
N ALA A 9 -28.91 -49.03 -65.33
CA ALA A 9 -28.71 -48.68 -63.92
C ALA A 9 -27.30 -48.10 -63.72
N ALA A 10 -27.20 -46.77 -63.77
CA ALA A 10 -26.05 -46.07 -63.22
C ALA A 10 -26.11 -46.19 -61.69
N VAL A 11 -25.42 -47.16 -61.13
CA VAL A 11 -25.23 -47.26 -59.68
C VAL A 11 -24.18 -46.22 -59.29
N VAL A 12 -24.65 -45.01 -59.03
CA VAL A 12 -23.92 -44.03 -58.21
C VAL A 12 -23.87 -44.64 -56.81
N THR A 13 -22.78 -45.34 -56.48
CA THR A 13 -22.47 -45.64 -55.09
C THR A 13 -22.08 -44.33 -54.44
N LEU A 14 -23.09 -43.65 -53.90
CA LEU A 14 -22.94 -42.65 -52.86
C LEU A 14 -21.98 -43.21 -51.81
N ALA A 15 -20.85 -42.53 -51.61
CA ALA A 15 -20.12 -42.65 -50.37
C ALA A 15 -21.10 -42.34 -49.25
N PRO A 16 -21.25 -43.20 -48.22
CA PRO A 16 -21.91 -42.75 -47.02
C PRO A 16 -20.97 -41.70 -46.42
N ALA A 17 -21.32 -40.42 -46.61
CA ALA A 17 -21.02 -39.44 -45.60
C ALA A 17 -21.77 -39.90 -44.34
N ALA A 18 -21.15 -40.78 -43.58
CA ALA A 18 -21.49 -41.01 -42.19
C ALA A 18 -21.06 -39.75 -41.42
N ALA A 19 -21.74 -38.63 -41.70
CA ALA A 19 -22.04 -37.63 -40.69
C ALA A 19 -23.12 -38.24 -39.78
N HIS A 20 -22.78 -39.36 -39.14
CA HIS A 20 -23.51 -39.85 -37.99
C HIS A 20 -22.98 -39.02 -36.83
N SER A 21 -23.61 -37.87 -36.58
CA SER A 21 -23.58 -37.35 -35.22
C SER A 21 -24.47 -38.28 -34.40
N GLU A 22 -23.93 -39.45 -34.04
CA GLU A 22 -24.42 -40.18 -32.89
C GLU A 22 -24.44 -39.17 -31.74
N HIS A 23 -25.64 -38.82 -31.31
CA HIS A 23 -25.84 -37.96 -30.16
C HIS A 23 -25.48 -38.76 -28.91
N GLU A 24 -24.18 -39.04 -28.73
CA GLU A 24 -23.65 -39.61 -27.51
C GLU A 24 -23.80 -38.56 -26.41
N GLU A 25 -24.74 -38.82 -25.49
CA GLU A 25 -24.84 -38.06 -24.26
C GLU A 25 -23.57 -38.29 -23.46
N GLY A 26 -22.77 -37.24 -23.31
CA GLY A 26 -21.41 -37.46 -22.92
C GLY A 26 -20.65 -36.20 -22.57
N TRP A 27 -19.52 -36.43 -21.92
CA TRP A 27 -18.57 -35.39 -21.64
C TRP A 27 -17.70 -35.13 -22.86
N THR A 28 -17.78 -33.92 -23.40
CA THR A 28 -16.97 -33.49 -24.54
C THR A 28 -16.18 -32.24 -24.20
N THR A 29 -15.09 -32.01 -24.93
CA THR A 29 -14.22 -30.84 -24.78
C THR A 29 -14.57 -29.82 -25.85
N ARG A 30 -14.95 -28.60 -25.43
CA ARG A 30 -15.37 -27.51 -26.33
C ARG A 30 -14.59 -26.24 -26.02
N VAL A 31 -14.41 -25.37 -27.01
CA VAL A 31 -13.78 -24.05 -26.81
C VAL A 31 -14.73 -23.17 -26.02
N ALA A 32 -14.26 -22.61 -24.91
CA ALA A 32 -15.03 -21.69 -24.06
C ALA A 32 -14.65 -20.21 -24.25
N GLY A 33 -13.58 -19.94 -25.00
CA GLY A 33 -13.06 -18.60 -25.24
C GLY A 33 -11.59 -18.66 -25.60
N TYR A 34 -10.96 -17.48 -25.67
CA TYR A 34 -9.54 -17.33 -25.96
C TYR A 34 -8.85 -16.61 -24.80
N ASN A 35 -7.59 -16.94 -24.55
CA ASN A 35 -6.74 -16.23 -23.61
C ASN A 35 -6.32 -14.87 -24.22
N SER A 36 -5.69 -14.00 -23.42
CA SER A 36 -5.22 -12.69 -23.88
C SER A 36 -4.15 -12.76 -24.97
N ASP A 37 -3.47 -13.91 -25.09
CA ASP A 37 -2.49 -14.22 -26.12
C ASP A 37 -3.12 -14.80 -27.41
N GLY A 38 -4.45 -14.89 -27.48
CA GLY A 38 -5.18 -15.46 -28.61
C GLY A 38 -5.26 -16.99 -28.65
N SER A 39 -4.69 -17.70 -27.68
CA SER A 39 -4.76 -19.16 -27.62
C SER A 39 -6.17 -19.66 -27.20
N PRO A 40 -6.71 -20.74 -27.81
CA PRO A 40 -8.03 -21.24 -27.46
C PRO A 40 -8.02 -21.93 -26.10
N ARG A 41 -8.99 -21.57 -25.25
CA ARG A 41 -9.22 -22.19 -23.95
C ARG A 41 -10.33 -23.22 -24.05
N PHE A 42 -9.96 -24.48 -23.91
CA PHE A 42 -10.89 -25.60 -23.92
C PHE A 42 -11.46 -25.88 -22.53
N VAL A 43 -12.74 -26.23 -22.46
CA VAL A 43 -13.40 -26.69 -21.23
C VAL A 43 -14.20 -27.95 -21.51
N ARG A 44 -14.29 -28.79 -20.48
CA ARG A 44 -15.12 -29.99 -20.51
C ARG A 44 -16.57 -29.61 -20.20
N VAL A 45 -17.48 -29.93 -21.11
CA VAL A 45 -18.93 -29.72 -20.97
C VAL A 45 -19.66 -31.05 -21.11
N TYR A 46 -20.82 -31.15 -20.49
CA TYR A 46 -21.71 -32.29 -20.68
C TYR A 46 -22.78 -31.90 -21.69
N CYS A 47 -22.88 -32.64 -22.79
CA CYS A 47 -23.89 -32.42 -23.82
C CYS A 47 -24.95 -33.51 -23.75
N ARG A 48 -26.21 -33.09 -23.77
CA ARG A 48 -27.37 -33.98 -23.83
C ARG A 48 -27.76 -34.26 -25.27
N SER A 49 -28.62 -35.26 -25.46
CA SER A 49 -29.18 -35.64 -26.77
C SER A 49 -29.96 -34.50 -27.44
N ASP A 50 -30.49 -33.56 -26.66
CA ASP A 50 -31.19 -32.35 -27.14
C ASP A 50 -30.25 -31.27 -27.74
N GLY A 51 -28.95 -31.54 -27.81
CA GLY A 51 -27.92 -30.62 -28.33
C GLY A 51 -27.52 -29.52 -27.34
N ARG A 52 -28.13 -29.46 -26.15
CA ARG A 52 -27.76 -28.49 -25.12
C ARG A 52 -26.55 -28.99 -24.33
N CYS A 53 -25.50 -28.18 -24.33
CA CYS A 53 -24.30 -28.43 -23.56
C CYS A 53 -24.26 -27.51 -22.35
N PHE A 54 -24.07 -28.08 -21.16
CA PHE A 54 -23.89 -27.31 -19.94
C PHE A 54 -22.59 -27.69 -19.25
N ARG A 55 -21.98 -26.69 -18.63
CA ARG A 55 -20.85 -26.89 -17.72
C ARG A 55 -21.43 -26.91 -16.30
N PRO A 56 -21.37 -28.03 -15.57
CA PRO A 56 -21.75 -28.00 -14.17
C PRO A 56 -20.85 -27.01 -13.46
N ARG A 57 -21.48 -25.96 -12.89
CA ARG A 57 -20.80 -25.08 -11.95
C ARG A 57 -20.32 -25.99 -10.83
N ARG A 58 -19.01 -26.17 -10.70
CA ARG A 58 -18.47 -26.64 -9.42
C ARG A 58 -19.10 -25.72 -8.39
N TYR A 59 -19.89 -26.26 -7.47
CA TYR A 59 -20.32 -25.54 -6.30
C TYR A 59 -19.05 -24.95 -5.72
N ALA A 60 -18.82 -23.66 -5.96
CA ALA A 60 -17.81 -22.92 -5.27
C ALA A 60 -18.31 -22.99 -3.85
N ARG A 61 -17.69 -23.86 -3.04
CA ARG A 61 -17.92 -23.82 -1.60
C ARG A 61 -17.82 -22.35 -1.25
N PRO A 62 -18.85 -21.75 -0.62
CA PRO A 62 -18.71 -20.40 -0.12
C PRO A 62 -17.43 -20.43 0.69
N ARG A 63 -16.38 -19.73 0.21
CA ARG A 63 -15.21 -19.56 1.04
C ARG A 63 -15.77 -18.93 2.30
N PRO A 64 -15.58 -19.52 3.50
CA PRO A 64 -16.03 -18.85 4.70
C PRO A 64 -15.39 -17.47 4.62
N HIS A 65 -16.24 -16.44 4.51
CA HIS A 65 -15.77 -15.09 4.72
C HIS A 65 -15.20 -15.16 6.14
N ARG A 66 -13.88 -15.23 6.25
CA ARG A 66 -13.21 -14.86 7.48
C ARG A 66 -13.72 -13.44 7.69
N ASP A 67 -14.65 -13.29 8.63
CA ASP A 67 -14.95 -12.01 9.24
C ASP A 67 -13.62 -11.64 9.88
N GLY A 68 -12.73 -11.05 9.08
CA GLY A 68 -11.45 -10.54 9.55
C GLY A 68 -11.81 -9.58 10.65
N THR A 69 -11.10 -9.67 11.78
CA THR A 69 -11.28 -8.78 12.93
C THR A 69 -11.60 -7.38 12.43
N ARG A 70 -12.82 -6.89 12.66
CA ARG A 70 -13.24 -5.56 12.20
C ARG A 70 -12.41 -4.55 12.96
N VAL A 71 -11.29 -4.15 12.38
CA VAL A 71 -10.48 -3.07 12.91
C VAL A 71 -11.20 -1.78 12.55
N TYR A 72 -11.68 -1.03 13.55
CA TYR A 72 -12.39 0.25 13.35
C TYR A 72 -11.54 1.34 12.68
N GLY A 73 -10.26 1.06 12.41
CA GLY A 73 -9.40 1.92 11.61
C GLY A 73 -8.13 1.17 11.21
N TYR A 74 -7.88 1.07 9.91
CA TYR A 74 -6.54 0.78 9.41
C TYR A 74 -5.74 2.09 9.50
N VAL A 75 -4.86 2.22 10.50
CA VAL A 75 -3.85 3.28 10.47
C VAL A 75 -2.82 2.84 9.44
N ARG A 76 -2.94 3.36 8.21
CA ARG A 76 -1.84 3.34 7.26
C ARG A 76 -0.73 4.16 7.90
N ARG A 77 0.21 3.48 8.57
CA ARG A 77 1.53 4.07 8.80
C ARG A 77 2.05 4.29 7.39
N GLU A 78 1.99 5.52 6.90
CA GLU A 78 2.73 5.90 5.71
C GLU A 78 4.12 5.29 5.90
N SER A 79 4.53 4.49 4.91
CA SER A 79 5.92 4.06 4.81
C SER A 79 6.75 5.31 5.07
N ASP A 80 7.69 5.24 6.02
CA ASP A 80 8.57 6.37 6.37
C ASP A 80 9.52 6.73 5.19
N GLU A 81 9.08 6.57 3.95
CA GLU A 81 9.68 7.06 2.70
C GLU A 81 9.70 8.60 2.68
N GLY A 82 8.82 9.24 3.43
CA GLY A 82 8.87 10.68 3.69
C GLY A 82 9.92 11.02 4.75
N GLY A 83 11.20 10.90 4.40
CA GLY A 83 12.37 11.48 5.07
C GLY A 83 12.55 11.21 6.57
N HIS A 84 13.72 10.71 6.97
CA HIS A 84 14.07 10.56 8.39
C HIS A 84 13.93 11.87 9.20
N CYS A 85 13.95 13.03 8.54
CA CYS A 85 13.84 14.33 9.17
C CYS A 85 12.59 15.09 8.70
N ARG A 86 12.08 15.96 9.57
CA ARG A 86 10.95 16.85 9.32
C ARG A 86 11.45 18.26 9.04
N GLU A 87 10.54 19.19 8.77
CA GLU A 87 10.88 20.60 8.60
C GLU A 87 11.50 21.17 9.88
N ILE A 88 12.39 22.16 9.71
CA ILE A 88 13.03 22.86 10.82
C ILE A 88 11.96 23.51 11.70
N ARG A 89 12.11 23.35 13.02
CA ARG A 89 11.24 23.96 14.01
C ARG A 89 12.04 24.90 14.90
N ARG A 90 11.47 26.06 15.13
CA ARG A 90 11.98 27.12 15.99
C ARG A 90 11.12 27.21 17.23
N ALA A 91 11.76 27.30 18.39
CA ALA A 91 11.07 27.49 19.67
C ALA A 91 11.90 28.40 20.58
N VAL A 92 11.20 29.18 21.40
CA VAL A 92 11.80 30.12 22.33
C VAL A 92 11.57 29.62 23.74
N GLY A 93 12.65 29.52 24.51
CA GLY A 93 12.59 29.08 25.90
C GLY A 93 12.22 30.18 26.87
N ASP A 94 11.89 29.78 28.10
CA ASP A 94 11.75 30.70 29.21
C ASP A 94 13.07 31.40 29.55
N GLN A 95 12.94 32.55 30.20
CA GLN A 95 14.08 33.38 30.58
C GLN A 95 14.78 32.82 31.83
N HIS A 96 16.10 32.82 31.83
CA HIS A 96 16.93 32.35 32.94
C HIS A 96 18.08 33.31 33.26
N LEU A 97 18.60 33.21 34.49
CA LEU A 97 19.75 33.99 34.95
C LEU A 97 21.04 33.61 34.20
N THR A 98 21.18 32.35 33.81
CA THR A 98 22.34 31.83 33.10
C THR A 98 21.98 31.44 31.68
N VAL A 99 22.95 31.52 30.77
CA VAL A 99 22.80 31.09 29.37
C VAL A 99 22.44 29.60 29.30
N ASP A 100 23.06 28.77 30.14
CA ASP A 100 22.80 27.32 30.15
C ASP A 100 21.38 26.99 30.62
N GLY A 101 20.87 27.72 31.62
CA GLY A 101 19.46 27.63 32.02
C GLY A 101 18.53 28.02 30.87
N ALA A 102 18.86 29.09 30.14
CA ALA A 102 18.05 29.57 29.03
C ALA A 102 18.08 28.60 27.84
N LYS A 103 19.22 27.94 27.57
CA LYS A 103 19.33 26.88 26.56
C LYS A 103 18.50 25.66 26.95
N LYS A 104 18.56 25.24 28.22
CA LYS A 104 17.74 24.13 28.70
C LYS A 104 16.24 24.41 28.54
N ALA A 105 15.80 25.61 28.93
CA ALA A 105 14.42 26.01 28.75
C ALA A 105 14.01 26.06 27.26
N ALA A 106 14.92 26.48 26.37
CA ALA A 106 14.68 26.45 24.93
C ALA A 106 14.53 25.02 24.40
N ASN A 107 15.35 24.09 24.90
CA ASN A 107 15.26 22.66 24.56
C ASN A 107 13.93 22.05 25.00
N ASP A 108 13.50 22.34 26.22
CA ASP A 108 12.23 21.85 26.76
C ASP A 108 11.04 22.42 25.95
N ALA A 109 11.08 23.70 25.60
CA ALA A 109 10.07 24.36 24.76
C ALA A 109 10.01 23.78 23.34
N TRP A 110 11.18 23.51 22.73
CA TRP A 110 11.27 22.89 21.42
C TRP A 110 10.74 21.47 21.43
N ALA A 111 11.14 20.66 22.41
CA ALA A 111 10.67 19.29 22.57
C ALA A 111 9.14 19.25 22.75
N GLY A 112 8.57 20.16 23.55
CA GLY A 112 7.12 20.30 23.69
C GLY A 112 6.42 20.64 22.38
N THR A 113 6.97 21.59 21.62
CA THR A 113 6.44 21.99 20.30
C THR A 113 6.48 20.85 19.30
N VAL A 114 7.62 20.14 19.22
CA VAL A 114 7.79 18.99 18.33
C VAL A 114 6.89 17.84 18.73
N ARG A 115 6.77 17.56 20.03
CA ARG A 115 5.86 16.52 20.54
C ARG A 115 4.42 16.79 20.16
N PHE A 116 3.97 18.04 20.26
CA PHE A 116 2.61 18.42 19.90
C PHE A 116 2.33 18.28 18.39
N HIS A 117 3.26 18.71 17.53
CA HIS A 117 3.03 18.73 16.08
C HIS A 117 3.41 17.46 15.33
N LEU A 118 4.48 16.79 15.75
CA LEU A 118 5.11 15.67 15.02
C LEU A 118 5.06 14.35 15.81
N GLY A 119 4.80 14.44 17.11
CA GLY A 119 4.76 13.30 18.02
C GLY A 119 6.08 13.05 18.75
N GLU A 120 6.02 12.16 19.74
CA GLU A 120 7.12 11.87 20.67
C GLU A 120 8.36 11.28 19.98
N LYS A 121 8.19 10.63 18.83
CA LYS A 121 9.30 9.99 18.10
C LYS A 121 10.33 10.96 17.51
N PHE A 122 10.02 12.25 17.45
CA PHE A 122 10.89 13.28 16.86
C PHE A 122 11.44 14.29 17.87
N MET A 123 11.02 14.21 19.14
CA MET A 123 11.35 15.24 20.14
C MET A 123 12.78 15.14 20.68
N ASP A 124 13.50 14.05 20.37
CA ASP A 124 14.85 13.83 20.88
C ASP A 124 15.87 14.69 20.12
N LEU A 125 16.45 15.65 20.83
CA LEU A 125 17.50 16.54 20.34
C LEU A 125 18.76 15.81 19.91
N ALA A 126 19.05 14.63 20.47
CA ALA A 126 20.23 13.85 20.06
C ALA A 126 20.14 13.36 18.60
N ASN A 127 18.92 13.18 18.10
CA ASN A 127 18.67 12.79 16.71
C ASN A 127 18.45 13.99 15.79
N ALA A 128 18.25 15.19 16.34
CA ALA A 128 17.98 16.38 15.56
C ALA A 128 19.22 16.86 14.78
N LYS A 129 18.98 17.48 13.63
CA LYS A 129 20.03 18.07 12.79
C LYS A 129 19.94 19.60 12.79
N HIS A 130 21.02 20.26 12.36
CA HIS A 130 21.08 21.71 12.18
C HIS A 130 20.65 22.50 13.43
N ILE A 131 21.15 22.08 14.61
CA ILE A 131 20.82 22.73 15.88
C ILE A 131 21.56 24.06 15.97
N VAL A 132 20.81 25.16 15.98
CA VAL A 132 21.32 26.52 16.14
C VAL A 132 20.66 27.15 17.37
N TYR A 133 21.50 27.76 18.23
CA TYR A 133 21.03 28.51 19.38
C TYR A 133 21.28 30.00 19.17
N THR A 134 20.23 30.80 19.36
CA THR A 134 20.32 32.25 19.37
C THR A 134 19.92 32.75 20.75
N CYS A 135 20.90 33.20 21.53
CA CYS A 135 20.67 33.70 22.88
C CYS A 135 20.83 35.22 22.93
N SER A 136 19.86 35.90 23.53
CA SER A 136 19.87 37.35 23.72
C SER A 136 19.45 37.72 25.14
N ARG A 137 19.85 38.92 25.57
CA ARG A 137 19.36 39.48 26.83
C ARG A 137 17.85 39.72 26.74
N SER A 138 17.09 39.23 27.71
CA SER A 138 15.65 39.43 27.81
C SER A 138 15.33 40.83 28.35
N SER A 139 14.41 41.55 27.71
CA SER A 139 13.99 42.90 28.11
C SER A 139 12.62 42.96 28.80
N ILE A 140 12.04 41.81 29.17
CA ILE A 140 10.59 41.68 29.42
C ILE A 140 10.12 42.13 30.82
N LYS A 141 11.03 42.45 31.75
CA LYS A 141 10.68 43.20 32.98
C LYS A 141 11.30 44.59 32.88
N GLU A 142 10.59 45.63 33.34
CA GLU A 142 11.11 47.00 33.46
C GLU A 142 12.56 46.97 33.97
N GLY A 143 13.53 47.22 33.09
CA GLY A 143 14.96 47.20 33.40
C GLY A 143 15.78 45.98 32.94
N GLY A 144 15.17 44.88 32.46
CA GLY A 144 15.90 43.70 31.94
C GLY A 144 16.87 43.07 32.95
N VAL A 145 16.61 43.32 34.23
CA VAL A 145 17.47 43.09 35.38
C VAL A 145 16.58 42.61 36.52
N THR A 146 16.95 41.52 37.20
CA THR A 146 16.24 41.08 38.41
C THR A 146 16.41 42.11 39.52
N THR A 147 15.64 41.99 40.61
CA THR A 147 15.77 42.83 41.82
C THR A 147 17.19 42.85 42.40
N LEU A 148 18.08 41.95 41.96
CA LEU A 148 19.47 41.82 42.36
C LEU A 148 20.50 42.33 41.33
N GLY A 149 20.09 43.04 40.28
CA GLY A 149 21.06 43.56 39.31
C GLY A 149 21.43 42.58 38.18
N GLN A 150 20.88 41.36 38.17
CA GLN A 150 21.28 40.31 37.24
C GLN A 150 20.47 40.36 35.94
N THR A 151 21.16 40.29 34.80
CA THR A 151 20.50 40.30 33.48
C THR A 151 19.91 38.94 33.16
N LEU A 152 18.64 38.91 32.75
CA LEU A 152 18.00 37.68 32.29
C LEU A 152 18.38 37.41 30.84
N THR A 153 18.66 36.16 30.52
CA THR A 153 18.94 35.67 29.18
C THR A 153 17.77 34.83 28.69
N ARG A 154 17.45 34.94 27.40
CA ARG A 154 16.49 34.08 26.71
C ARG A 154 17.18 33.49 25.49
N CYS A 155 17.01 32.18 25.30
CA CYS A 155 17.52 31.50 24.14
C CYS A 155 16.38 31.00 23.27
N GLU A 156 16.67 30.98 21.99
CA GLU A 156 15.87 30.35 20.97
C GLU A 156 16.68 29.22 20.36
N ILE A 157 15.99 28.14 20.03
CA ILE A 157 16.54 27.01 19.32
C ILE A 157 15.83 26.85 17.98
N GLU A 158 16.62 26.67 16.95
CA GLU A 158 16.18 26.24 15.62
C GLU A 158 16.84 24.89 15.35
N ALA A 159 16.02 23.85 15.15
CA ALA A 159 16.52 22.50 14.93
C ALA A 159 15.60 21.70 14.02
N GLN A 160 16.19 20.80 13.23
CA GLN A 160 15.48 19.88 12.37
C GLN A 160 15.18 18.57 13.13
N PRO A 161 13.90 18.26 13.43
CA PRO A 161 13.54 17.04 14.13
C PRO A 161 13.74 15.82 13.23
N CYS A 162 14.44 14.80 13.71
CA CYS A 162 14.61 13.55 12.98
C CYS A 162 14.20 12.34 13.81
N HIS A 163 13.76 11.30 13.11
CA HIS A 163 13.39 10.02 13.66
C HIS A 163 14.65 9.24 14.06
N PRO A 164 14.65 8.54 15.21
CA PRO A 164 15.78 7.70 15.60
C PRO A 164 16.02 6.58 14.58
N PRO A 165 17.27 6.18 14.32
CA PRO A 165 17.56 5.05 13.44
C PRO A 165 16.87 3.79 13.99
N ARG A 166 16.30 2.97 13.10
CA ARG A 166 15.77 1.66 13.52
C ARG A 166 16.97 0.78 13.85
N HIS A 167 16.92 0.05 14.97
CA HIS A 167 18.00 -0.80 15.49
C HIS A 167 18.55 -1.84 14.48
N LEU A 168 17.89 -2.05 13.35
CA LEU A 168 18.36 -2.89 12.25
C LEU A 168 19.51 -2.25 11.45
N GLU A 169 19.66 -0.93 11.47
CA GLU A 169 20.72 -0.19 10.75
C GLU A 169 21.95 0.10 11.62
N ALA A 170 21.88 -0.18 12.93
CA ALA A 170 22.96 0.09 13.88
C ALA A 170 24.01 -1.03 13.95
N ASN A 171 23.74 -2.19 13.36
CA ASN A 171 24.65 -3.36 13.36
C ASN A 171 25.52 -3.47 12.09
N ASP A 172 25.36 -2.55 11.13
CA ASP A 172 26.11 -2.54 9.85
C ASP A 172 27.20 -1.44 9.81
N LYS A 173 27.68 -0.97 10.97
CA LYS A 173 28.81 -0.03 11.06
C LYS A 173 29.91 -0.51 12.00
#